data_AF-A0A6I4ZB69-F1
#
_entry.id   AF-A0A6I4ZB69-F1
#
_cell.length_a   1.000
_cell.length_b   1.000
_cell.length_c   1.000
_cell.angle_alpha   90.00
_cell.angle_beta   90.00
_cell.angle_gamma   90.00
#
_symmetry.space_group_name_H-M   'P 1'
#
loop_
_entity.id
_entity.type
_entity.pdbx_description
1 polymer ?
#
loop_
_entity_poly.entity_id
_entity_poly.type
_entity_poly.pdbx_seq_one_letter_code
_entity_poly.pdbx_strand_id
1 'polypeptide(L)'
;MAQATESVITRERFATGKTYQEYIESGIRNREQFDDNYGSLAISGEQQAALSDLAGQPNGPDHMVIIGEDWCPDVYRGMPVGVRIAEALGIEVRIFERDLNKDMIAEYLKDGEFESIPVYIFYNAEHVELGHFIERPALANEQMDQLYEVLGDMRPEAIAQRLGHEPSEEEIQQARAEGRERYLEWQRTSETWANWRVAAVDEVIELLQGAV
;
A
#
# COMPACT_ATOMS: atom_id res chain seq x y z
N MET A 1 21.38 -25.90 8.50
CA MET A 1 21.93 -24.71 7.81
C MET A 1 21.23 -24.66 6.46
N ALA A 2 20.04 -24.07 6.38
CA ALA A 2 19.44 -23.80 5.09
C ALA A 2 20.32 -22.75 4.40
N GLN A 3 20.80 -23.04 3.19
CA GLN A 3 21.35 -21.99 2.34
C GLN A 3 20.26 -20.94 2.21
N ALA A 4 20.53 -19.70 2.62
CA ALA A 4 19.71 -18.58 2.20
C ALA A 4 19.75 -18.59 0.67
N THR A 5 18.63 -18.93 0.05
CA THR A 5 18.46 -18.77 -1.39
C THR A 5 18.64 -17.29 -1.68
N GLU A 6 19.53 -16.98 -2.61
CA GLU A 6 19.74 -15.63 -3.10
C GLU A 6 18.41 -15.07 -3.61
N SER A 7 18.04 -13.85 -3.18
CA SER A 7 16.75 -13.24 -3.56
C SER A 7 16.65 -13.08 -5.08
N VAL A 8 15.45 -13.27 -5.64
CA VAL A 8 15.18 -13.03 -7.07
C VAL A 8 15.09 -11.54 -7.40
N ILE A 9 15.00 -10.68 -6.38
CA ILE A 9 15.03 -9.23 -6.51
C ILE A 9 16.49 -8.80 -6.51
N THR A 10 17.13 -8.91 -7.68
CA THR A 10 18.51 -8.44 -7.88
C THR A 10 18.54 -6.98 -8.31
N ARG A 11 19.71 -6.34 -8.25
CA ARG A 11 19.88 -4.96 -8.75
C ARG A 11 19.60 -4.82 -10.25
N GLU A 12 19.86 -5.86 -11.02
CA GLU A 12 19.46 -5.92 -12.44
C GLU A 12 17.94 -5.96 -12.57
N ARG A 13 17.26 -6.80 -11.78
CA ARG A 13 15.79 -6.87 -11.79
C ARG A 13 15.17 -5.55 -11.34
N PHE A 14 15.66 -4.94 -10.26
CA PHE A 14 15.25 -3.61 -9.78
C PHE A 14 15.19 -2.60 -10.94
N ALA A 15 16.23 -2.54 -11.77
CA ALA A 15 16.32 -1.61 -12.90
C ALA A 15 15.25 -1.83 -14.00
N THR A 16 14.58 -2.98 -14.02
CA THR A 16 13.48 -3.28 -14.96
C THR A 16 12.10 -2.81 -14.49
N GLY A 17 11.98 -2.44 -13.21
CA GLY A 17 10.70 -2.02 -12.62
C GLY A 17 10.25 -0.66 -13.15
N LYS A 18 8.95 -0.42 -13.08
CA LYS A 18 8.37 0.88 -13.46
C LYS A 18 8.72 1.93 -12.43
N THR A 19 9.06 3.13 -12.87
CA THR A 19 8.92 4.32 -12.01
C THR A 19 7.46 4.51 -11.62
N TYR A 20 7.19 5.34 -10.59
CA TYR A 20 5.81 5.67 -10.23
C TYR A 20 5.03 6.30 -11.40
N GLN A 21 5.67 7.20 -12.15
CA GLN A 21 5.04 7.83 -13.32
C GLN A 21 4.65 6.80 -14.39
N GLU A 22 5.56 5.90 -14.74
CA GLU A 22 5.29 4.84 -15.72
C GLU A 22 4.17 3.90 -15.26
N TYR A 23 4.09 3.61 -13.95
CA TYR A 23 3.01 2.82 -13.38
C TYR A 23 1.65 3.53 -13.52
N ILE A 24 1.55 4.79 -13.11
CA ILE A 24 0.32 5.60 -13.22
C ILE A 24 -0.12 5.80 -14.68
N GLU A 25 0.83 5.88 -15.60
CA GLU A 25 0.57 6.03 -17.04
C GLU A 25 0.27 4.72 -17.76
N SER A 26 0.44 3.57 -17.11
CA SER A 26 0.25 2.25 -17.73
C SER A 26 -1.22 1.83 -17.94
N GLY A 27 -2.16 2.73 -17.68
CA GLY A 27 -3.59 2.48 -17.90
C GLY A 27 -4.31 1.82 -16.72
N ILE A 28 -3.82 2.06 -15.49
CA ILE A 28 -4.42 1.53 -14.26
C ILE A 28 -5.89 1.96 -14.09
N ARG A 29 -6.70 1.09 -13.45
CA ARG A 29 -8.14 1.24 -13.27
C ARG A 29 -8.51 2.32 -12.27
N ASN A 30 -7.77 2.43 -11.17
CA ASN A 30 -8.12 3.27 -10.01
C ASN A 30 -7.24 4.55 -9.92
N ARG A 31 -6.86 5.13 -11.07
CA ARG A 31 -5.93 6.28 -11.13
C ARG A 31 -6.33 7.45 -10.22
N GLU A 32 -7.59 7.82 -10.21
CA GLU A 32 -8.09 8.92 -9.36
C GLU A 32 -7.82 8.64 -7.88
N GLN A 33 -7.98 7.40 -7.41
CA GLN A 33 -7.70 7.03 -6.03
C GLN A 33 -6.19 7.09 -5.72
N PHE A 34 -5.33 6.73 -6.67
CA PHE A 34 -3.89 6.92 -6.52
C PHE A 34 -3.53 8.40 -6.40
N ASP A 35 -4.04 9.23 -7.32
CA ASP A 35 -3.79 10.67 -7.35
C ASP A 35 -4.27 11.35 -6.05
N ASP A 36 -5.48 11.00 -5.58
CA ASP A 36 -6.05 11.51 -4.33
C ASP A 36 -5.22 11.10 -3.11
N ASN A 37 -4.86 9.82 -2.99
CA ASN A 37 -4.08 9.32 -1.84
C ASN A 37 -2.65 9.88 -1.84
N TYR A 38 -2.06 10.06 -3.01
CA TYR A 38 -0.77 10.73 -3.17
C TYR A 38 -0.83 12.20 -2.76
N GLY A 39 -1.80 12.94 -3.29
CA GLY A 39 -1.91 14.39 -3.10
C GLY A 39 -2.38 14.82 -1.71
N SER A 40 -3.14 13.97 -1.01
CA SER A 40 -3.67 14.31 0.33
C SER A 40 -2.79 13.85 1.50
N LEU A 41 -1.69 13.12 1.24
CA LEU A 41 -0.72 12.81 2.29
C LEU A 41 0.27 13.97 2.49
N ALA A 42 0.22 14.56 3.68
CA ALA A 42 1.23 15.49 4.16
C ALA A 42 2.20 14.77 5.10
N ILE A 43 3.45 14.64 4.68
CA ILE A 43 4.55 14.23 5.57
C ILE A 43 4.77 15.38 6.56
N SER A 44 4.72 15.09 7.86
CA SER A 44 4.92 16.10 8.89
C SER A 44 6.37 16.57 8.92
N GLY A 45 6.63 17.74 9.53
CA GLY A 45 8.02 18.22 9.67
C GLY A 45 8.91 17.28 10.50
N GLU A 46 8.32 16.58 11.48
CA GLU A 46 9.00 15.58 12.30
C GLU A 46 9.32 14.32 11.50
N GLN A 47 8.34 13.80 10.75
CA GLN A 47 8.54 12.66 9.86
C GLN A 47 9.59 12.97 8.78
N GLN A 48 9.54 14.16 8.19
CA GLN A 48 10.53 14.59 7.20
C GLN A 48 11.94 14.64 7.80
N ALA A 49 12.09 15.17 9.02
CA ALA A 49 13.38 15.20 9.70
C ALA A 49 13.91 13.79 9.96
N ALA A 50 13.06 12.89 10.48
CA ALA A 50 13.45 11.50 10.74
C ALA A 50 13.86 10.75 9.46
N LEU A 51 13.12 10.92 8.36
CA LEU A 51 13.46 10.33 7.06
C LEU A 51 14.77 10.91 6.51
N SER A 52 14.99 12.22 6.60
CA SER A 52 16.26 12.82 6.17
C SER A 52 17.45 12.35 7.01
N ASP A 53 17.28 12.14 8.31
CA ASP A 53 18.32 11.58 9.18
C ASP A 53 18.65 10.12 8.80
N LEU A 54 17.63 9.31 8.49
CA LEU A 54 17.80 7.93 8.01
C LEU A 54 18.57 7.87 6.68
N ALA A 55 18.21 8.74 5.72
CA ALA A 55 18.89 8.84 4.43
C ALA A 55 20.37 9.26 4.55
N GLY A 56 20.73 9.98 5.61
CA GLY A 56 22.10 10.41 5.89
C GLY A 56 23.00 9.34 6.52
N GLN A 57 22.45 8.19 6.93
CA GLN A 57 23.24 7.13 7.58
C GLN A 57 24.15 6.40 6.57
N PRO A 58 25.37 5.96 6.98
CA PRO A 58 26.31 5.28 6.08
C PRO A 58 25.78 4.03 5.37
N ASN A 59 24.81 3.33 5.98
CA ASN A 59 24.11 2.16 5.40
C ASN A 59 22.60 2.42 5.34
N GLY A 60 22.20 3.69 5.20
CA GLY A 60 20.81 4.09 5.12
C GLY A 60 20.11 3.60 3.84
N PRO A 61 18.81 3.88 3.71
CA PRO A 61 18.04 3.56 2.51
C PRO A 61 18.63 4.26 1.27
N ASP A 62 18.79 3.51 0.17
CA ASP A 62 19.30 3.98 -1.13
C ASP A 62 18.26 3.83 -2.24
N HIS A 63 17.48 2.74 -2.21
CA HIS A 63 16.40 2.49 -3.16
C HIS A 63 15.32 1.57 -2.57
N MET A 64 14.15 1.58 -3.19
CA MET A 64 12.98 0.83 -2.75
C MET A 64 12.29 0.10 -3.90
N VAL A 65 11.83 -1.11 -3.63
CA VAL A 65 10.87 -1.84 -4.48
C VAL A 65 9.47 -1.74 -3.88
N ILE A 66 8.46 -1.51 -4.73
CA ILE A 66 7.06 -1.73 -4.36
C ILE A 66 6.46 -2.83 -5.23
N ILE A 67 5.87 -3.84 -4.60
CA ILE A 67 5.07 -4.87 -5.30
C ILE A 67 3.59 -4.57 -5.06
N GLY A 68 2.79 -4.46 -6.12
CA GLY A 68 1.38 -4.08 -5.98
C GLY A 68 0.53 -4.37 -7.22
N GLU A 69 -0.77 -4.12 -7.09
CA GLU A 69 -1.77 -4.26 -8.16
C GLU A 69 -2.82 -3.17 -8.01
N ASP A 70 -3.13 -2.46 -9.09
CA ASP A 70 -3.97 -1.28 -9.04
C ASP A 70 -5.43 -1.57 -8.64
N TRP A 71 -5.88 -2.81 -8.84
CA TRP A 71 -7.21 -3.26 -8.47
C TRP A 71 -7.40 -3.41 -6.95
N CYS A 72 -6.32 -3.50 -6.18
CA CYS A 72 -6.37 -3.77 -4.74
C CYS A 72 -6.58 -2.48 -3.93
N PRO A 73 -7.58 -2.44 -3.01
CA PRO A 73 -7.83 -1.30 -2.15
C PRO A 73 -6.66 -0.87 -1.27
N ASP A 74 -5.93 -1.82 -0.71
CA ASP A 74 -4.77 -1.53 0.11
C ASP A 74 -3.63 -0.93 -0.74
N VAL A 75 -3.57 -1.22 -2.05
CA VAL A 75 -2.54 -0.68 -2.96
C VAL A 75 -2.83 0.73 -3.39
N TYR A 76 -4.03 1.06 -3.91
CA TYR A 76 -4.29 2.46 -4.30
C TYR A 76 -4.30 3.41 -3.10
N ARG A 77 -4.52 2.88 -1.88
CA ARG A 77 -4.30 3.62 -0.63
C ARG A 77 -2.81 3.70 -0.28
N GLY A 78 -2.14 2.55 -0.26
CA GLY A 78 -0.82 2.40 0.33
C GLY A 78 0.33 2.77 -0.61
N MET A 79 0.35 2.30 -1.86
CA MET A 79 1.47 2.55 -2.77
C MET A 79 1.83 4.04 -2.89
N PRO A 80 0.86 4.98 -3.00
CA PRO A 80 1.17 6.41 -2.92
C PRO A 80 1.93 6.83 -1.67
N VAL A 81 1.60 6.26 -0.50
CA VAL A 81 2.33 6.51 0.77
C VAL A 81 3.78 6.05 0.66
N GLY A 82 4.00 4.84 0.15
CA GLY A 82 5.35 4.32 -0.09
C GLY A 82 6.17 5.24 -0.99
N VAL A 83 5.58 5.73 -2.09
CA VAL A 83 6.24 6.68 -3.00
C VAL A 83 6.60 7.99 -2.29
N ARG A 84 5.69 8.54 -1.48
CA ARG A 84 5.93 9.76 -0.70
C ARG A 84 7.04 9.60 0.33
N ILE A 85 7.15 8.40 0.94
CA ILE A 85 8.26 8.05 1.82
C ILE A 85 9.58 8.04 1.04
N ALA A 86 9.63 7.39 -0.13
CA ALA A 86 10.82 7.38 -0.98
C ALA A 86 11.25 8.79 -1.40
N GLU A 87 10.31 9.66 -1.76
CA GLU A 87 10.58 11.07 -2.07
C GLU A 87 11.19 11.82 -0.89
N ALA A 88 10.66 11.62 0.32
CA ALA A 88 11.16 12.26 1.53
C ALA A 88 12.55 11.74 1.96
N LEU A 89 12.85 10.47 1.65
CA LEU A 89 14.18 9.86 1.77
C LEU A 89 15.14 10.29 0.65
N GLY A 90 14.63 10.76 -0.49
CA GLY A 90 15.42 11.07 -1.68
C GLY A 90 15.92 9.84 -2.43
N ILE A 91 15.22 8.71 -2.33
CA ILE A 91 15.62 7.42 -2.91
C ILE A 91 14.79 7.05 -4.15
N GLU A 92 15.37 6.21 -5.01
CA GLU A 92 14.68 5.71 -6.20
C GLU A 92 13.65 4.62 -5.82
N VAL A 93 12.48 4.65 -6.46
CA VAL A 93 11.44 3.62 -6.32
C VAL A 93 11.16 2.91 -7.63
N ARG A 94 11.04 1.58 -7.58
CA ARG A 94 10.69 0.72 -8.71
C ARG A 94 9.50 -0.17 -8.37
N ILE A 95 8.49 -0.20 -9.23
CA ILE A 95 7.21 -0.84 -9.01
C ILE A 95 7.08 -2.07 -9.92
N PHE A 96 6.55 -3.15 -9.34
CA PHE A 96 6.30 -4.41 -10.01
C PHE A 96 4.87 -4.88 -9.76
N GLU A 97 4.18 -5.26 -10.84
CA GLU A 97 2.89 -5.92 -10.76
C GLU A 97 3.06 -7.31 -10.14
N ARG A 98 2.36 -7.55 -9.04
CA ARG A 98 2.42 -8.81 -8.28
C ARG A 98 2.05 -10.02 -9.13
N ASP A 99 1.03 -9.89 -9.98
CA ASP A 99 0.51 -10.97 -10.81
C ASP A 99 1.46 -11.36 -11.95
N LEU A 100 2.34 -10.44 -12.36
CA LEU A 100 3.42 -10.71 -13.33
C LEU A 100 4.74 -11.14 -12.66
N ASN A 101 4.87 -10.94 -11.34
CA ASN A 101 6.10 -11.16 -10.57
C ASN A 101 5.84 -12.03 -9.33
N LYS A 102 5.20 -13.19 -9.54
CA LYS A 102 4.83 -14.12 -8.45
C LYS A 102 6.02 -14.68 -7.66
N ASP A 103 7.17 -14.78 -8.30
CA ASP A 103 8.41 -15.20 -7.65
C ASP A 103 8.94 -14.14 -6.66
N MET A 104 8.74 -12.84 -6.94
CA MET A 104 9.11 -11.79 -6.01
C MET A 104 8.21 -11.77 -4.78
N ILE A 105 6.88 -11.84 -4.95
CA ILE A 105 5.95 -11.80 -3.81
C ILE A 105 6.06 -13.04 -2.91
N ALA A 106 6.49 -14.18 -3.46
CA ALA A 106 6.70 -15.41 -2.69
C ALA A 106 7.77 -15.28 -1.59
N GLU A 107 8.66 -14.29 -1.67
CA GLU A 107 9.62 -13.97 -0.61
C GLU A 107 8.99 -13.21 0.57
N TYR A 108 7.81 -12.59 0.37
CA TYR A 108 7.16 -11.67 1.32
C TYR A 108 5.73 -12.08 1.66
N LEU A 109 5.51 -13.38 1.91
CA LEU A 109 4.20 -13.89 2.30
C LEU A 109 3.84 -13.42 3.72
N LYS A 110 2.75 -12.68 3.84
CA LYS A 110 2.17 -12.30 5.14
C LYS A 110 1.73 -13.55 5.87
N ASP A 111 2.18 -13.69 7.12
CA ASP A 111 1.97 -14.88 7.97
C ASP A 111 2.44 -16.20 7.32
N GLY A 112 3.33 -16.12 6.32
CA GLY A 112 3.82 -17.28 5.57
C GLY A 112 2.80 -17.87 4.58
N GLU A 113 1.65 -17.23 4.38
CA GLU A 113 0.55 -17.76 3.57
C GLU A 113 0.06 -16.77 2.50
N PHE A 114 -0.11 -15.50 2.85
CA PHE A 114 -0.84 -14.56 2.01
C PHE A 114 0.10 -13.69 1.17
N GLU A 115 -0.14 -13.65 -0.14
CA GLU A 115 0.46 -12.66 -1.04
C GLU A 115 -0.19 -11.27 -0.82
N SER A 116 -0.07 -10.71 0.37
CA SER A 116 -0.61 -9.41 0.72
C SER A 116 0.19 -8.29 0.04
N ILE A 117 -0.50 -7.24 -0.39
CA ILE A 117 0.09 -6.10 -1.12
C ILE A 117 -0.55 -4.78 -0.67
N PRO A 118 0.14 -3.63 -0.81
CA PRO A 118 1.46 -3.47 -1.38
C PRO A 118 2.57 -3.97 -0.43
N VAL A 119 3.70 -4.40 -0.98
CA VAL A 119 4.91 -4.66 -0.20
C VAL A 119 5.91 -3.56 -0.53
N TYR A 120 6.47 -2.87 0.47
CA TYR A 120 7.60 -1.97 0.32
C TYR A 120 8.85 -2.68 0.80
N ILE A 121 9.92 -2.66 0.01
CA ILE A 121 11.17 -3.33 0.34
C ILE A 121 12.29 -2.32 0.19
N PHE A 122 12.97 -2.00 1.29
CA PHE A 122 14.01 -0.99 1.35
C PHE A 122 15.39 -1.64 1.30
N TYR A 123 16.28 -1.07 0.51
CA TYR A 123 17.65 -1.55 0.35
C TYR A 123 18.65 -0.43 0.63
N ASN A 124 19.83 -0.79 1.10
CA ASN A 124 21.00 0.10 1.10
C ASN A 124 21.72 0.10 -0.26
N ALA A 125 22.81 0.88 -0.36
CA ALA A 125 23.57 1.05 -1.60
C ALA A 125 24.22 -0.25 -2.13
N GLU A 126 24.52 -1.19 -1.24
CA GLU A 126 25.04 -2.53 -1.52
C GLU A 126 23.94 -3.54 -1.89
N HIS A 127 22.67 -3.11 -1.97
CA HIS A 127 21.51 -3.94 -2.26
C HIS A 127 21.25 -5.00 -1.18
N VAL A 128 21.57 -4.67 0.06
CA VAL A 128 21.17 -5.44 1.25
C VAL A 128 19.82 -4.90 1.73
N GLU A 129 18.85 -5.80 1.94
CA GLU A 129 17.54 -5.45 2.47
C GLU A 129 17.68 -4.90 3.90
N LEU A 130 17.13 -3.71 4.13
CA LEU A 130 17.02 -3.07 5.44
C LEU A 130 15.74 -3.52 6.17
N GLY A 131 14.67 -3.72 5.41
CA GLY A 131 13.41 -4.24 5.90
C GLY A 131 12.28 -4.06 4.90
N HIS A 132 11.13 -4.62 5.23
CA HIS A 132 9.92 -4.52 4.42
C HIS A 132 8.67 -4.21 5.23
N PHE A 133 7.71 -3.58 4.57
CA PHE A 133 6.37 -3.28 5.08
C PHE A 133 5.34 -3.97 4.20
N ILE A 134 4.33 -4.62 4.79
CA ILE A 134 3.32 -5.39 4.05
C ILE A 134 1.92 -4.86 4.31
N GLU A 135 1.20 -4.53 3.22
CA GLU A 135 -0.22 -4.24 3.10
C GLU A 135 -0.69 -2.94 3.76
N ARG A 136 -0.63 -2.86 5.09
CA ARG A 136 -1.22 -1.77 5.86
C ARG A 136 -0.67 -1.70 7.28
N PRO A 137 -0.68 -0.52 7.91
CA PRO A 137 -0.15 -0.36 9.25
C PRO A 137 -0.97 -1.11 10.28
N ALA A 138 -0.37 -1.37 11.45
CA ALA A 138 -1.04 -2.00 12.59
C ALA A 138 -2.34 -1.25 12.93
N LEU A 139 -2.31 0.08 12.96
CA LEU A 139 -3.50 0.91 13.22
C LEU A 139 -4.65 0.63 12.25
N ALA A 140 -4.35 0.44 10.97
CA ALA A 140 -5.37 0.11 9.98
C ALA A 140 -5.95 -1.29 10.20
N ASN A 141 -5.14 -2.27 10.60
CA ASN A 141 -5.62 -3.61 10.95
C ASN A 141 -6.59 -3.57 12.13
N GLU A 142 -6.29 -2.78 13.16
CA GLU A 142 -7.12 -2.64 14.36
C GLU A 142 -8.48 -1.98 14.09
N GLN A 143 -8.56 -1.14 13.05
CA GLN A 143 -9.73 -0.30 12.75
C GLN A 143 -10.53 -0.78 11.51
N MET A 144 -10.29 -2.02 11.05
CA MET A 144 -10.98 -2.57 9.89
C MET A 144 -12.50 -2.67 10.06
N ASP A 145 -12.98 -2.82 11.30
CA ASP A 145 -14.39 -2.78 11.66
C ASP A 145 -15.08 -1.50 11.20
N GLN A 146 -14.44 -0.33 11.38
CA GLN A 146 -14.96 0.96 10.92
C GLN A 146 -15.15 1.00 9.39
N LEU A 147 -14.22 0.41 8.63
CA LEU A 147 -14.36 0.30 7.18
C LEU A 147 -15.54 -0.60 6.80
N TYR A 148 -15.71 -1.74 7.49
CA TYR A 148 -16.82 -2.64 7.22
C TYR A 148 -18.18 -1.99 7.54
N GLU A 149 -18.26 -1.15 8.58
CA GLU A 149 -19.47 -0.36 8.87
C GLU A 149 -19.80 0.63 7.74
N VAL A 150 -18.79 1.32 7.19
CA VAL A 150 -18.98 2.26 6.07
C VAL A 150 -19.46 1.55 4.80
N LEU A 151 -18.79 0.46 4.42
CA LEU A 151 -19.16 -0.34 3.26
C LEU A 151 -20.57 -0.89 3.42
N GLY A 152 -20.88 -1.39 4.63
CA GLY A 152 -22.10 -2.12 4.93
C GLY A 152 -22.15 -3.47 4.22
N ASP A 153 -23.19 -4.25 4.54
CA ASP A 153 -23.37 -5.58 3.94
C ASP A 153 -24.13 -5.52 2.62
N MET A 154 -23.39 -5.65 1.52
CA MET A 154 -23.92 -5.61 0.15
C MET A 154 -24.22 -7.01 -0.43
N ARG A 155 -24.28 -8.04 0.41
CA ARG A 155 -24.78 -9.36 0.00
C ARG A 155 -26.28 -9.28 -0.32
N PRO A 156 -26.77 -10.01 -1.32
CA PRO A 156 -28.20 -10.01 -1.67
C PRO A 156 -29.11 -10.25 -0.47
N GLU A 157 -28.75 -11.14 0.45
CA GLU A 157 -29.54 -11.47 1.63
C GLU A 157 -29.68 -10.28 2.60
N ALA A 158 -28.59 -9.51 2.79
CA ALA A 158 -28.60 -8.33 3.64
C ALA A 158 -29.33 -7.15 2.98
N ILE A 159 -29.27 -7.05 1.64
CA ILE A 159 -30.09 -6.12 0.88
C ILE A 159 -31.57 -6.50 1.02
N ALA A 160 -31.91 -7.78 0.85
CA ALA A 160 -33.28 -8.29 1.00
C ALA A 160 -33.86 -7.98 2.38
N GLN A 161 -33.07 -8.19 3.45
CA GLN A 161 -33.48 -7.86 4.81
C GLN A 161 -33.79 -6.37 5.00
N ARG A 162 -33.00 -5.48 4.37
CA ARG A 162 -33.23 -4.03 4.43
C ARG A 162 -34.46 -3.58 3.64
N LEU A 163 -34.69 -4.19 2.47
CA LEU A 163 -35.82 -3.84 1.60
C LEU A 163 -37.14 -4.52 2.04
N GLY A 164 -37.06 -5.63 2.77
CA GLY A 164 -38.22 -6.43 3.16
C GLY A 164 -38.77 -7.32 2.05
N HIS A 165 -38.03 -7.50 0.95
CA HIS A 165 -38.36 -8.40 -0.15
C HIS A 165 -37.09 -8.86 -0.88
N GLU A 166 -37.22 -9.88 -1.75
CA GLU A 166 -36.12 -10.30 -2.62
C GLU A 166 -35.74 -9.15 -3.57
N PRO A 167 -34.48 -8.71 -3.59
CA PRO A 167 -34.07 -7.57 -4.39
C PRO A 167 -33.99 -7.96 -5.87
N SER A 168 -34.41 -7.04 -6.73
CA SER A 168 -34.10 -7.10 -8.15
C SER A 168 -32.61 -6.87 -8.41
N GLU A 169 -32.14 -7.24 -9.61
CA GLU A 169 -30.77 -6.95 -10.02
C GLU A 169 -30.47 -5.44 -9.99
N GLU A 170 -31.44 -4.61 -10.37
CA GLU A 170 -31.31 -3.15 -10.33
C GLU A 170 -31.11 -2.62 -8.90
N GLU A 171 -31.87 -3.14 -7.94
CA GLU A 171 -31.72 -2.78 -6.52
C GLU A 171 -30.39 -3.27 -5.93
N ILE A 172 -29.90 -4.44 -6.36
CA ILE A 172 -28.56 -4.92 -5.97
C ILE A 172 -27.48 -3.98 -6.52
N GLN A 173 -27.57 -3.59 -7.79
CA GLN A 173 -26.60 -2.68 -8.40
C GLN A 173 -26.65 -1.30 -7.75
N GLN A 174 -27.85 -0.78 -7.46
CA GLN A 174 -28.01 0.49 -6.75
C GLN A 174 -27.40 0.42 -5.34
N ALA A 175 -27.71 -0.61 -4.55
CA ALA A 175 -27.17 -0.75 -3.20
C ALA A 175 -25.64 -0.81 -3.19
N ARG A 176 -25.04 -1.53 -4.16
CA ARG A 176 -23.58 -1.60 -4.33
C ARG A 176 -22.99 -0.25 -4.76
N ALA A 177 -23.67 0.49 -5.64
CA ALA A 177 -23.24 1.82 -6.05
C ALA A 177 -23.25 2.80 -4.87
N GLU A 178 -24.32 2.81 -4.06
CA GLU A 178 -24.41 3.61 -2.84
C GLU A 178 -23.33 3.22 -1.82
N GLY A 179 -23.04 1.92 -1.69
CA GLY A 179 -21.94 1.43 -0.84
C GLY A 179 -20.57 1.92 -1.30
N ARG A 180 -20.32 1.89 -2.61
CA ARG A 180 -19.10 2.45 -3.21
C ARG A 180 -19.02 3.96 -2.98
N GLU A 181 -20.11 4.70 -3.14
CA GLU A 181 -20.15 6.14 -2.92
C GLU A 181 -19.83 6.50 -1.46
N ARG A 182 -20.45 5.82 -0.48
CA ARG A 182 -20.12 5.99 0.94
C ARG A 182 -18.64 5.72 1.21
N TYR A 183 -18.09 4.67 0.61
CA TYR A 183 -16.68 4.34 0.77
C TYR A 183 -15.76 5.40 0.19
N LEU A 184 -16.02 5.88 -1.03
CA LEU A 184 -15.23 6.95 -1.66
C LEU A 184 -15.31 8.26 -0.87
N GLU A 185 -16.49 8.60 -0.36
CA GLU A 185 -16.66 9.80 0.46
C GLU A 185 -15.93 9.69 1.79
N TRP A 186 -15.99 8.52 2.44
CA TRP A 186 -15.24 8.26 3.65
C TRP A 186 -13.73 8.36 3.41
N GLN A 187 -13.20 7.86 2.29
CA GLN A 187 -11.78 8.03 1.96
C GLN A 187 -11.36 9.51 1.86
N ARG A 188 -12.24 10.39 1.36
CA ARG A 188 -11.92 11.82 1.20
C ARG A 188 -12.06 12.63 2.49
N THR A 189 -12.94 12.21 3.39
CA THR A 189 -13.37 13.04 4.53
C THR A 189 -13.00 12.48 5.90
N SER A 190 -12.68 11.19 5.99
CA SER A 190 -12.42 10.50 7.25
C SER A 190 -11.02 10.78 7.79
N GLU A 191 -10.96 11.22 9.04
CA GLU A 191 -9.72 11.25 9.81
C GLU A 191 -9.14 9.85 9.99
N THR A 192 -9.96 8.81 10.19
CA THR A 192 -9.50 7.42 10.29
C THR A 192 -8.70 7.02 9.04
N TRP A 193 -9.24 7.30 7.84
CA TRP A 193 -8.56 6.99 6.59
C TRP A 193 -7.26 7.78 6.42
N ALA A 194 -7.26 9.06 6.79
CA ALA A 194 -6.06 9.88 6.78
C ALA A 194 -4.99 9.37 7.75
N ASN A 195 -5.39 9.04 8.98
CA ASN A 195 -4.50 8.57 10.05
C ASN A 195 -3.85 7.22 9.73
N TRP A 196 -4.51 6.36 8.95
CA TRP A 196 -3.86 5.15 8.46
C TRP A 196 -2.64 5.45 7.59
N ARG A 197 -2.68 6.49 6.76
CA ARG A 197 -1.52 6.85 5.93
C ARG A 197 -0.40 7.45 6.77
N VAL A 198 -0.74 8.25 7.78
CA VAL A 198 0.23 8.80 8.74
C VAL A 198 0.92 7.66 9.51
N ALA A 199 0.15 6.73 10.06
CA ALA A 199 0.69 5.58 10.80
C ALA A 199 1.60 4.70 9.93
N ALA A 200 1.29 4.52 8.65
CA ALA A 200 2.17 3.80 7.72
C ALA A 200 3.54 4.48 7.55
N VAL A 201 3.60 5.82 7.56
CA VAL A 201 4.87 6.57 7.53
C VAL A 201 5.64 6.34 8.84
N ASP A 202 4.96 6.44 9.98
CA ASP A 202 5.59 6.24 11.29
C ASP A 202 6.15 4.83 11.45
N GLU A 203 5.39 3.80 11.10
CA GLU A 203 5.84 2.41 11.18
C GLU A 203 7.02 2.12 10.23
N VAL A 204 7.06 2.76 9.05
CA VAL A 204 8.22 2.64 8.15
C VAL A 204 9.45 3.35 8.72
N ILE A 205 9.29 4.51 9.37
CA ILE A 205 10.40 5.18 10.06
C ILE A 205 10.95 4.27 11.16
N GLU A 206 10.08 3.70 12.00
CA GLU A 206 10.48 2.77 13.08
C GLU A 206 11.20 1.53 12.53
N LEU A 207 10.66 0.93 11.46
CA LEU A 207 11.27 -0.19 10.76
C LEU A 207 12.71 0.14 10.33
N LEU A 208 12.91 1.27 9.66
CA LEU A 208 14.22 1.67 9.14
C LEU A 208 15.19 2.07 10.25
N GLN A 209 14.71 2.72 11.31
CA GLN A 209 15.52 3.03 12.50
C GLN A 209 16.06 1.77 13.19
N GLY A 210 15.31 0.67 13.15
CA GLY A 210 15.77 -0.62 13.69
C GLY A 210 16.84 -1.32 12.84
N ALA A 211 17.03 -0.89 11.59
CA ALA A 211 17.89 -1.55 10.61
C ALA A 211 19.25 -0.86 10.40
N VAL A 212 19.38 0.43 10.74
CA VAL A 212 20.57 1.27 10.47
C VAL A 212 21.46 1.51 11.67
#